data_AF-A0A7G1P7C3-F1
#
_entry.id   AF-A0A7G1P7C3-F1
#
_cell.length_a   1.000
_cell.length_b   1.000
_cell.length_c   1.000
_cell.angle_alpha   90.00
_cell.angle_beta   90.00
_cell.angle_gamma   90.00
#
_symmetry.space_group_name_H-M   'P 1'
#
loop_
_entity.id
_entity.type
_entity.pdbx_description
1 polymer ?
#
loop_
_entity_poly.entity_id
_entity_poly.type
_entity_poly.pdbx_seq_one_letter_code
_entity_poly.pdbx_strand_id
1 'polypeptide(L)'
;MTGADVKVCRTCVEASGLPLTAAQRGAEWMLRWACFPWCVNDHTEPYAADWHSAFPARTKLRDAAIDSSRYSGNGNGLPWLSAQIVVSNDKPQAYGRHTEVWLGYGAHVGELSPAEAREALEEMRGFVNRLKHVVEEAAEIARDDFEGDPEIARLDREAEERRSQVVRSSTEYAA
;
A
#
# COMPACT_ATOMS: atom_id res chain seq x y z
N MET A 1 -16.08 -5.13 -6.58
CA MET A 1 -17.45 -4.73 -6.20
C MET A 1 -17.57 -3.24 -6.45
N THR A 2 -18.20 -2.84 -7.55
CA THR A 2 -18.59 -1.45 -7.79
C THR A 2 -19.80 -1.18 -6.90
N GLY A 3 -19.80 -0.11 -6.12
CA GLY A 3 -20.79 0.17 -5.06
C GLY A 3 -22.24 0.42 -5.51
N ALA A 4 -22.62 0.01 -6.72
CA ALA A 4 -23.97 0.18 -7.26
C ALA A 4 -24.97 -0.89 -6.77
N ASP A 5 -24.51 -2.08 -6.39
CA ASP A 5 -25.40 -3.23 -6.13
C ASP A 5 -25.53 -3.65 -4.65
N VAL A 6 -24.97 -2.88 -3.71
CA VAL A 6 -25.11 -3.20 -2.29
C VAL A 6 -26.10 -2.23 -1.64
N LYS A 7 -27.36 -2.65 -1.49
CA LYS A 7 -28.33 -2.03 -0.56
C LYS A 7 -27.88 -2.25 0.88
N VAL A 8 -26.71 -1.73 1.27
CA VAL A 8 -26.31 -1.74 2.68
C VAL A 8 -27.14 -0.67 3.38
N CYS A 9 -27.94 -1.10 4.37
CA CYS A 9 -28.60 -0.19 5.29
C CYS A 9 -27.55 0.74 5.92
N ARG A 10 -27.81 2.05 5.96
CA ARG A 10 -26.93 3.07 6.53
C ARG A 10 -26.39 2.68 7.91
N THR A 11 -27.27 2.17 8.77
CA THR A 11 -26.93 1.69 10.12
C THR A 11 -25.93 0.52 10.10
N CYS A 12 -25.99 -0.36 9.10
CA CYS A 12 -25.04 -1.48 8.97
C CYS A 12 -23.66 -1.02 8.51
N VAL A 13 -23.57 0.02 7.67
CA VAL A 13 -22.30 0.62 7.26
C VAL A 13 -21.64 1.33 8.45
N GLU A 14 -22.41 2.15 9.16
CA GLU A 14 -21.96 2.86 10.37
C GLU A 14 -21.45 1.87 11.43
N ALA A 15 -22.18 0.75 11.66
CA ALA A 15 -21.76 -0.29 12.61
C ALA A 15 -20.49 -1.06 12.18
N SER A 16 -20.18 -1.09 10.88
CA SER A 16 -18.97 -1.74 10.35
C SER A 16 -17.71 -0.87 10.40
N GLY A 17 -17.85 0.40 10.80
CA GLY A 17 -16.74 1.36 10.79
C GLY A 17 -16.30 1.79 9.38
N LEU A 18 -17.08 1.48 8.35
CA LEU A 18 -16.86 1.95 6.98
C LEU A 18 -17.47 3.35 6.80
N PRO A 19 -16.84 4.23 6.01
CA PRO A 19 -17.41 5.54 5.73
C PRO A 19 -18.65 5.42 4.84
N LEU A 20 -19.65 6.26 5.11
CA LEU A 20 -20.84 6.37 4.27
C LEU A 20 -20.50 7.01 2.93
N THR A 21 -21.02 6.43 1.85
CA THR A 21 -20.97 7.07 0.54
C THR A 21 -21.93 8.27 0.47
N ALA A 22 -21.69 9.19 -0.45
CA ALA A 22 -22.57 10.33 -0.69
C ALA A 22 -24.00 9.90 -1.06
N ALA A 23 -24.16 8.80 -1.80
CA ALA A 23 -25.47 8.22 -2.08
C ALA A 23 -26.21 7.76 -0.81
N GLN A 24 -25.47 7.21 0.16
CA GLN A 24 -26.02 6.81 1.46
C GLN A 24 -26.33 8.00 2.38
N ARG A 25 -25.58 9.10 2.23
CA ARG A 25 -25.84 10.37 2.93
C ARG A 25 -27.05 11.12 2.36
N GLY A 26 -27.38 10.91 1.08
CA GLY A 26 -28.61 11.36 0.45
C GLY A 26 -28.42 12.40 -0.67
N ALA A 27 -29.50 12.70 -1.40
CA ALA A 27 -29.47 13.60 -2.55
C ALA A 27 -29.08 15.05 -2.20
N GLU A 28 -29.53 15.55 -1.04
CA GLU A 28 -29.17 16.90 -0.57
C GLU A 28 -27.66 17.03 -0.31
N TRP A 29 -27.03 15.98 0.23
CA TRP A 29 -25.59 15.94 0.44
C TRP A 29 -24.84 16.00 -0.88
N MET A 30 -25.25 15.17 -1.86
CA MET A 30 -24.66 15.17 -3.19
C MET A 30 -24.81 16.52 -3.89
N LEU A 31 -25.98 17.16 -3.78
CA LEU A 31 -26.22 18.48 -4.35
C LEU A 31 -25.34 19.55 -3.69
N ARG A 32 -25.28 19.57 -2.35
CA ARG A 32 -24.54 20.57 -1.58
C ARG A 32 -23.04 20.55 -1.87
N TRP A 33 -22.46 19.36 -2.01
CA TRP A 33 -21.02 19.17 -2.15
C TRP A 33 -20.59 18.69 -3.54
N ALA A 34 -21.51 18.70 -4.53
CA ALA A 34 -21.29 18.17 -5.87
C ALA A 34 -20.67 16.74 -5.89
N CYS A 35 -20.98 15.92 -4.88
CA CYS A 35 -20.38 14.60 -4.73
C CYS A 35 -20.89 13.61 -5.79
N PHE A 36 -19.97 12.78 -6.27
CA PHE A 36 -20.33 11.54 -6.96
C PHE A 36 -20.99 10.55 -6.00
N PRO A 37 -21.91 9.67 -6.45
CA PRO A 37 -22.60 8.70 -5.59
C PRO A 37 -21.68 7.81 -4.75
N TRP A 38 -20.48 7.52 -5.26
CA TRP A 38 -19.46 6.68 -4.63
C TRP A 38 -18.51 7.44 -3.69
N CYS A 39 -18.57 8.78 -3.64
CA CYS A 39 -17.67 9.59 -2.83
C CYS A 39 -17.85 9.24 -1.35
N VAL A 40 -16.77 9.00 -0.61
CA VAL A 40 -16.80 8.71 0.83
C VAL A 40 -16.26 9.84 1.71
N ASN A 41 -15.72 10.90 1.10
CA ASN A 41 -15.15 12.03 1.84
C ASN A 41 -16.22 12.74 2.66
N ASP A 42 -15.88 13.07 3.91
CA ASP A 42 -16.72 13.87 4.78
C ASP A 42 -16.42 15.36 4.59
N HIS A 43 -17.18 16.00 3.70
CA HIS A 43 -17.03 17.42 3.40
C HIS A 43 -17.44 18.37 4.55
N THR A 44 -17.86 17.85 5.72
CA THR A 44 -18.02 18.69 6.91
C THR A 44 -16.68 18.96 7.60
N GLU A 45 -15.62 18.22 7.27
CA GLU A 45 -14.29 18.44 7.83
C GLU A 45 -13.58 19.65 7.16
N PRO A 46 -12.81 20.45 7.92
CA PRO A 46 -12.20 21.69 7.43
C PRO A 46 -11.30 21.56 6.20
N TYR A 47 -10.77 20.35 5.94
CA TYR A 47 -9.80 20.07 4.88
C TYR A 47 -10.39 19.23 3.73
N ALA A 48 -11.67 18.85 3.81
CA ALA A 48 -12.27 17.90 2.89
C ALA A 48 -12.98 18.58 1.70
N ALA A 49 -13.05 19.91 1.65
CA ALA A 49 -14.03 20.63 0.85
C ALA A 49 -13.99 20.33 -0.66
N ASP A 50 -12.82 20.05 -1.26
CA ASP A 50 -12.68 20.18 -2.71
C ASP A 50 -12.10 18.95 -3.47
N TRP A 51 -12.07 17.78 -2.83
CA TRP A 51 -11.68 16.53 -3.47
C TRP A 51 -12.66 15.40 -3.14
N HIS A 52 -12.86 14.48 -4.08
CA HIS A 52 -13.74 13.33 -3.91
C HIS A 52 -12.94 12.05 -4.04
N SER A 53 -13.12 11.11 -3.12
CA SER A 53 -12.46 9.81 -3.18
C SER A 53 -13.46 8.67 -3.03
N ALA A 54 -13.20 7.55 -3.72
CA ALA A 54 -13.91 6.31 -3.49
C ALA A 54 -13.29 5.57 -2.31
N PHE A 55 -14.07 4.69 -1.66
CA PHE A 55 -13.48 3.77 -0.69
C PHE A 55 -12.43 2.88 -1.40
N PRO A 56 -11.19 2.81 -0.90
CA PRO A 56 -10.13 2.06 -1.55
C PRO A 56 -10.39 0.55 -1.55
N ALA A 57 -10.11 -0.08 -2.69
CA ALA A 57 -9.81 -1.50 -2.72
C ALA A 57 -8.46 -1.74 -2.02
N ARG A 58 -8.36 -2.74 -1.15
CA ARG A 58 -7.16 -2.99 -0.33
C ARG A 58 -6.88 -4.47 -0.20
N THR A 59 -5.59 -4.84 -0.16
CA THR A 59 -5.18 -6.18 0.26
C THR A 59 -5.40 -6.37 1.76
N LYS A 60 -5.61 -7.62 2.18
CA LYS A 60 -5.61 -7.98 3.60
C LYS A 60 -4.21 -7.94 4.21
N LEU A 61 -3.20 -8.35 3.43
CA LEU A 61 -1.79 -8.27 3.81
C LEU A 61 -1.39 -6.81 4.04
N ARG A 62 -0.59 -6.58 5.09
CA ARG A 62 -0.09 -5.27 5.49
C ARG A 62 1.35 -5.10 5.09
N ASP A 63 1.74 -3.86 4.81
CA ASP A 63 3.10 -3.51 4.39
C ASP A 63 4.16 -3.98 5.40
N ALA A 64 3.92 -3.69 6.68
CA ALA A 64 4.79 -4.09 7.79
C ALA A 64 5.00 -5.61 7.94
N ALA A 65 4.14 -6.45 7.33
CA ALA A 65 4.30 -7.91 7.37
C ALA A 65 5.31 -8.43 6.34
N ILE A 66 5.70 -7.61 5.37
CA ILE A 66 6.62 -7.99 4.27
C ILE A 66 7.83 -7.07 4.14
N ASP A 67 7.80 -5.88 4.74
CA ASP A 67 8.93 -4.95 4.76
C ASP A 67 10.06 -5.49 5.66
N SER A 68 11.18 -5.87 5.03
CA SER A 68 12.37 -6.38 5.70
C SER A 68 13.32 -5.27 6.20
N SER A 69 13.10 -4.02 5.79
CA SER A 69 14.02 -2.90 6.06
C SER A 69 14.02 -2.45 7.53
N ARG A 70 13.03 -2.89 8.34
CA ARG A 70 12.76 -2.43 9.71
C ARG A 70 12.64 -0.90 9.84
N TYR A 71 12.59 -0.17 8.73
CA TYR A 71 12.78 1.29 8.70
C TYR A 71 11.46 2.06 8.71
N SER A 72 10.32 1.43 8.41
CA SER A 72 9.08 2.16 8.17
C SER A 72 8.12 2.11 9.37
N GLY A 73 8.39 2.93 10.39
CA GLY A 73 7.36 3.28 11.38
C GLY A 73 6.06 3.81 10.75
N ASN A 74 6.15 4.37 9.52
CA ASN A 74 5.04 4.89 8.72
C ASN A 74 4.18 3.82 8.02
N GLY A 75 4.63 2.56 7.94
CA GLY A 75 3.91 1.46 7.27
C GLY A 75 2.99 0.65 8.19
N ASN A 76 3.06 0.88 9.51
CA ASN A 76 2.33 0.13 10.53
C ASN A 76 0.81 0.37 10.44
N GLY A 77 0.14 -0.41 9.59
CA GLY A 77 -1.31 -0.37 9.38
C GLY A 77 -1.71 -0.18 7.92
N LEU A 78 -0.78 0.23 7.06
CA LEU A 78 -1.06 0.39 5.63
C LEU A 78 -1.26 -0.98 4.96
N PRO A 79 -2.24 -1.11 4.05
CA PRO A 79 -2.35 -2.29 3.22
C PRO A 79 -1.11 -2.40 2.32
N TRP A 80 -0.68 -3.62 2.00
CA TRP A 80 0.40 -3.82 1.05
C TRP A 80 0.08 -3.20 -0.32
N LEU A 81 -1.12 -3.43 -0.85
CA LEU A 81 -1.61 -2.77 -2.05
C LEU A 81 -2.98 -2.14 -1.81
N SER A 82 -3.19 -0.96 -2.38
CA SER A 82 -4.50 -0.32 -2.41
C SER A 82 -4.73 0.48 -3.68
N ALA A 83 -5.98 0.64 -4.10
CA ALA A 83 -6.34 1.48 -5.23
C ALA A 83 -7.66 2.20 -4.96
N GLN A 84 -7.73 3.49 -5.29
CA GLN A 84 -8.95 4.29 -5.20
C GLN A 84 -9.06 5.29 -6.32
N ILE A 85 -10.29 5.64 -6.66
CA ILE A 85 -10.59 6.76 -7.55
C ILE A 85 -10.45 8.04 -6.73
N VAL A 86 -9.75 9.03 -7.28
CA VAL A 86 -9.67 10.39 -6.74
C VAL A 86 -10.08 11.38 -7.82
N VAL A 87 -10.92 12.34 -7.46
CA VAL A 87 -11.28 13.48 -8.29
C VAL A 87 -10.90 14.74 -7.55
N SER A 88 -9.88 15.42 -8.06
CA SER A 88 -9.41 16.71 -7.55
C SER A 88 -10.16 17.82 -8.30
N ASN A 89 -10.91 18.63 -7.55
CA ASN A 89 -11.73 19.70 -8.11
C ASN A 89 -11.60 21.00 -7.29
N ASP A 90 -10.47 21.20 -6.61
CA ASP A 90 -10.13 22.48 -5.99
C ASP A 90 -9.92 23.52 -7.08
N LYS A 91 -10.68 24.62 -6.98
CA LYS A 91 -10.67 25.76 -7.92
C LYS A 91 -10.41 25.32 -9.36
N PRO A 92 -11.35 24.60 -10.00
CA PRO A 92 -11.09 23.94 -11.27
C PRO A 92 -10.77 24.92 -12.41
N GLN A 93 -11.25 26.15 -12.30
CA GLN A 93 -10.88 27.26 -13.18
C GLN A 93 -9.40 27.68 -13.10
N ALA A 94 -8.71 27.38 -11.99
CA ALA A 94 -7.28 27.65 -11.81
C ALA A 94 -6.41 26.42 -12.04
N TYR A 95 -6.82 25.25 -11.52
CA TYR A 95 -5.99 24.04 -11.50
C TYR A 95 -6.47 22.93 -12.44
N GLY A 96 -7.61 23.12 -13.10
CA GLY A 96 -8.28 22.06 -13.84
C GLY A 96 -9.02 21.08 -12.91
N ARG A 97 -9.78 20.18 -13.52
CA ARG A 97 -10.42 19.06 -12.82
C ARG A 97 -9.74 17.77 -13.26
N HIS A 98 -9.14 17.06 -12.31
CA HIS A 98 -8.40 15.82 -12.58
C HIS A 98 -9.15 14.63 -12.02
N THR A 99 -9.08 13.50 -12.74
CA THR A 99 -9.62 12.22 -12.28
C THR A 99 -8.50 11.22 -12.38
N GLU A 100 -8.15 10.62 -11.25
CA GLU A 100 -6.97 9.80 -11.08
C GLU A 100 -7.34 8.49 -10.38
N VAL A 101 -6.46 7.50 -10.53
CA VAL A 101 -6.40 6.32 -9.70
C VAL A 101 -5.16 6.45 -8.85
N TRP A 102 -5.35 6.57 -7.54
CA TRP A 102 -4.26 6.52 -6.60
C TRP A 102 -3.98 5.06 -6.26
N LEU A 103 -2.80 4.57 -6.67
CA LEU A 103 -2.31 3.21 -6.43
C LEU A 103 -1.30 3.24 -5.29
N GLY A 104 -1.70 2.77 -4.11
CA GLY A 104 -0.80 2.59 -2.98
C GLY A 104 -0.06 1.24 -3.05
N TYR A 105 1.25 1.27 -2.81
CA TYR A 105 2.12 0.09 -2.68
C TYR A 105 3.05 0.30 -1.48
N GLY A 106 2.63 -0.26 -0.35
CA GLY A 106 3.23 0.00 0.96
C GLY A 106 3.06 1.45 1.39
N ALA A 107 4.17 2.09 1.78
CA ALA A 107 4.21 3.50 2.17
C ALA A 107 4.15 4.50 0.99
N HIS A 108 4.18 4.01 -0.24
CA HIS A 108 4.18 4.85 -1.44
C HIS A 108 2.82 4.89 -2.12
N VAL A 109 2.55 5.98 -2.84
CA VAL A 109 1.36 6.18 -3.66
C VAL A 109 1.78 6.70 -5.03
N GLY A 110 1.27 6.06 -6.07
CA GLY A 110 1.33 6.58 -7.45
C GLY A 110 -0.01 7.21 -7.82
N GLU A 111 0.05 8.42 -8.37
CA GLU A 111 -1.11 9.15 -8.91
C GLU A 111 -1.15 8.91 -10.41
N LEU A 112 -2.13 8.13 -10.89
CA LEU A 112 -2.20 7.70 -12.28
C LEU A 112 -3.44 8.26 -12.96
N SER A 113 -3.31 8.72 -14.21
CA SER A 113 -4.48 8.94 -15.05
C SER A 113 -5.22 7.62 -15.31
N PRO A 114 -6.49 7.64 -15.78
CA PRO A 114 -7.23 6.42 -16.07
C PRO A 114 -6.60 5.58 -17.19
N ALA A 115 -5.80 6.18 -18.07
CA ALA A 115 -5.07 5.44 -19.10
C ALA A 115 -3.85 4.72 -18.50
N GLU A 116 -3.00 5.44 -17.75
CA GLU A 116 -1.85 4.87 -17.05
C GLU A 116 -2.27 3.79 -16.04
N ALA A 117 -3.40 3.97 -15.36
CA ALA A 117 -3.94 2.95 -14.45
C ALA A 117 -4.34 1.66 -15.18
N ARG A 118 -4.79 1.73 -16.43
CA ARG A 118 -5.07 0.53 -17.24
C ARG A 118 -3.77 -0.16 -17.66
N GLU A 119 -2.77 0.61 -18.07
CA GLU A 119 -1.45 0.06 -18.43
C GLU A 119 -0.81 -0.63 -17.22
N ALA A 120 -0.80 0.03 -16.06
CA ALA A 120 -0.32 -0.55 -14.81
C ALA A 120 -1.08 -1.83 -14.45
N LEU A 121 -2.40 -1.88 -14.65
CA LEU A 121 -3.20 -3.08 -14.38
C LEU A 121 -2.80 -4.25 -15.29
N GLU A 122 -2.54 -4.01 -16.58
CA GLU A 122 -2.09 -5.07 -17.48
C GLU A 122 -0.67 -5.57 -17.12
N GLU A 123 0.24 -4.67 -16.77
CA GLU A 123 1.57 -5.03 -16.28
C GLU A 123 1.51 -5.86 -14.99
N MET A 124 0.64 -5.48 -14.04
CA MET A 124 0.41 -6.24 -12.81
C MET A 124 -0.12 -7.64 -13.11
N ARG A 125 -1.05 -7.79 -14.06
CA ARG A 125 -1.55 -9.11 -14.48
C ARG A 125 -0.45 -9.99 -15.08
N GLY A 126 0.39 -9.41 -15.94
CA GLY A 126 1.55 -10.10 -16.50
C GLY A 126 2.54 -10.52 -15.42
N PHE A 127 2.77 -9.65 -14.43
CA PHE A 127 3.66 -9.92 -13.31
C PHE A 127 3.16 -11.03 -12.39
N VAL A 128 1.85 -11.10 -12.10
CA VAL A 128 1.28 -12.15 -11.23
C VAL A 128 1.64 -13.56 -11.71
N ASN A 129 1.63 -13.79 -13.03
CA ASN A 129 2.02 -15.08 -13.59
C ASN A 129 3.52 -15.38 -13.38
N ARG A 130 4.38 -14.38 -13.54
CA ARG A 130 5.84 -14.51 -13.29
C ARG A 130 6.12 -14.74 -11.81
N LEU A 131 5.44 -14.00 -10.92
CA LEU A 131 5.57 -14.18 -9.48
C LEU A 131 5.15 -15.58 -9.05
N LYS A 132 4.05 -16.12 -9.61
CA LYS A 132 3.62 -17.48 -9.33
C LYS A 132 4.73 -18.49 -9.62
N HIS A 133 5.40 -18.36 -10.78
CA HIS A 133 6.51 -19.25 -11.13
C HIS A 133 7.67 -19.15 -10.13
N VAL A 134 8.07 -17.94 -9.76
CA VAL A 134 9.13 -17.71 -8.75
C VAL A 134 8.75 -18.33 -7.40
N VAL A 135 7.48 -18.23 -6.99
CA VAL A 135 6.99 -18.82 -5.73
C VAL A 135 7.05 -20.34 -5.79
N GLU A 136 6.65 -20.96 -6.91
CA GLU A 136 6.72 -22.41 -7.09
C GLU A 136 8.18 -22.90 -7.08
N GLU A 137 9.08 -22.22 -7.79
CA GLU A 137 10.51 -22.55 -7.80
C GLU A 137 11.14 -22.38 -6.40
N ALA A 138 10.84 -21.28 -5.70
CA ALA A 138 11.30 -21.06 -4.34
C ALA A 138 10.79 -22.14 -3.38
N ALA A 139 9.55 -22.62 -3.55
CA ALA A 139 8.99 -23.69 -2.73
C ALA A 139 9.66 -25.05 -2.97
N GLU A 140 10.14 -25.32 -4.20
CA GLU A 140 10.94 -26.51 -4.50
C GLU A 140 12.31 -26.43 -3.83
N ILE A 141 13.01 -25.30 -3.98
CA ILE A 141 14.33 -25.07 -3.37
C ILE A 141 14.25 -25.15 -1.85
N ALA A 142 13.23 -24.53 -1.26
CA ALA A 142 13.07 -24.47 0.20
C ALA A 142 12.85 -25.83 0.88
N ARG A 143 12.66 -26.92 0.13
CA ARG A 143 12.59 -28.27 0.70
C ARG A 143 13.93 -28.73 1.28
N ASP A 144 15.01 -28.23 0.73
CA ASP A 144 16.37 -28.53 1.16
C ASP A 144 16.88 -27.50 2.17
N ASP A 145 16.05 -26.53 2.58
CA ASP A 145 16.41 -25.57 3.61
C ASP A 145 16.51 -26.26 4.97
N PHE A 146 17.56 -25.92 5.71
CA PHE A 146 17.75 -26.35 7.10
C PHE A 146 18.32 -25.19 7.91
N GLU A 147 17.99 -25.17 9.20
CA GLU A 147 18.57 -24.21 10.13
C GLU A 147 20.07 -24.51 10.30
N GLY A 148 20.89 -23.47 10.22
CA GLY A 148 22.33 -23.58 10.47
C GLY A 148 22.63 -23.98 11.92
N ASP A 149 23.78 -24.60 12.15
CA ASP A 149 24.24 -24.93 13.51
C ASP A 149 24.66 -23.63 14.25
N PRO A 150 23.97 -23.27 15.35
CA PRO A 150 24.26 -22.03 16.08
C PRO A 150 25.66 -22.02 16.72
N GLU A 151 26.22 -23.18 17.07
CA GLU A 151 27.56 -23.28 17.65
C GLU A 151 28.63 -23.07 16.57
N ILE A 152 28.43 -23.63 15.37
CA ILE A 152 29.31 -23.35 14.23
C ILE A 152 29.25 -21.85 13.87
N ALA A 153 28.05 -21.27 13.85
CA ALA A 153 27.87 -19.83 13.58
C ALA A 153 28.53 -18.95 14.65
N ARG A 154 28.54 -19.37 15.92
CA ARG A 154 29.27 -18.68 17.00
C ARG A 154 30.78 -18.77 16.80
N LEU A 155 31.30 -19.97 16.55
CA LEU A 155 32.74 -20.20 16.37
C LEU A 155 33.31 -19.45 15.16
N ASP A 156 32.58 -19.41 14.05
CA ASP A 156 33.01 -18.66 12.86
C ASP A 156 33.01 -17.15 13.12
N ARG A 157 31.97 -16.62 13.80
CA ARG A 157 31.92 -15.21 14.21
C ARG A 157 33.10 -14.81 15.07
N GLU A 158 33.46 -15.63 16.06
CA GLU A 158 34.65 -15.38 16.89
C GLU A 158 35.95 -15.45 16.08
N ALA A 159 36.03 -16.33 15.07
CA ALA A 159 37.17 -16.39 14.18
C ALA A 159 37.26 -15.14 13.28
N GLU A 160 36.13 -14.65 12.78
CA GLU A 160 36.05 -13.42 12.00
C GLU A 160 36.48 -12.20 12.82
N GLU A 161 35.98 -12.07 14.06
CA GLU A 161 36.39 -10.99 14.98
C GLU A 161 37.90 -11.01 15.25
N ARG A 162 38.48 -12.19 15.49
CA ARG A 162 39.93 -12.34 15.64
C ARG A 162 40.68 -11.89 14.37
N ARG A 163 40.22 -12.28 13.17
CA ARG A 163 40.83 -11.83 11.91
C ARG A 163 40.77 -10.31 11.76
N SER A 164 39.62 -9.70 12.03
CA SER A 164 39.45 -8.24 11.97
C SER A 164 40.34 -7.50 12.97
N GLN A 165 40.52 -8.02 14.19
CA GLN A 165 41.43 -7.42 15.18
C GLN A 165 42.90 -7.53 14.76
N VAL A 166 43.32 -8.66 14.17
CA VAL A 166 44.69 -8.82 13.64
C VAL A 166 44.96 -7.84 12.50
N VAL A 167 44.01 -7.64 11.59
CA VAL A 167 44.14 -6.64 10.51
C VAL A 167 44.24 -5.22 11.08
N ARG A 168 43.35 -4.84 12.02
CA ARG A 168 43.37 -3.51 12.63
C ARG A 168 44.67 -3.22 13.39
N SER A 169 45.11 -4.17 14.23
CA SER A 169 46.38 -4.05 14.97
C SER A 169 47.59 -3.99 14.02
N SER A 170 47.63 -4.79 12.96
CA SER A 170 48.72 -4.77 11.98
C SER A 170 48.79 -3.46 11.19
N THR A 171 47.65 -2.76 11.03
CA THR A 171 47.60 -1.44 10.40
C THR A 171 48.05 -0.33 11.35
N GLU A 172 47.80 -0.47 12.65
CA GLU A 172 48.30 0.44 13.70
C GLU A 172 49.81 0.29 13.98
N TYR A 173 50.38 -0.91 13.79
CA TYR A 173 51.84 -1.14 13.93
C TYR A 173 52.65 -0.74 12.68
N ALA A 174 52.00 -0.42 11.56
CA ALA A 174 52.65 -0.01 10.31
C ALA A 174 52.64 1.52 10.07
N ALA A 175 52.08 2.30 11.00
CA ALA A 175 52.05 3.76 11.00
C ALA A 175 53.05 4.34 12.03
#